data_AF-A0A6V8H190-F1
#
_entry.id   AF-A0A6V8H190-F1
#
_cell.length_a   1.000
_cell.length_b   1.000
_cell.length_c   1.000
_cell.angle_alpha   90.00
_cell.angle_beta   90.00
_cell.angle_gamma   90.00
#
_symmetry.space_group_name_H-M   'P 1'
#
loop_
_entity.id
_entity.type
_entity.pdbx_description
1 polymer ?
#
loop_
_entity_poly.entity_id
_entity_poly.type
_entity_poly.pdbx_seq_one_letter_code
_entity_poly.pdbx_strand_id
1 'polypeptide(L)'
;MTENALKSQKRILTDATMTSGNLLPNNTPKKRKLDVDEPSARLSVPPRSSAPKSFGSSQMQQKSRFEEDLEKLTQDINGLKESNAEKDQQWDRPPLGDFDPAKDNLCFQQIDVEEGESNGHTAVKLFGVTEKGNSVLLHVEGFRHYLYIAAPVGFHPEDVKPYTTFLEQRFGMHERMIHSVNLAQKENLYGFQGNLKSWYIKITVTEPKHIARLRNSLEKSIANYNYKGLWPSGDDGGIVTFDNIQYVLRFMIDTGVSGMSWVEAKAGDYQLVPEAKRQSNCQIEASMPYSSLIAHSHDGEWAKMAPLRILSFDIECAGRKGIFPEPNQDPVIQIANVVTRYGESKPFVRNVFVLDTCSLIVNTQIFEFKDEAKLLAAWQQFVQKVDPDVIIGYNIANFDFPYLLDRAKHLKCQQFPYLTRLPKIKSEAKETNFSSKQMGNRDTKSTNTNGRIQLDLLQLVQRDHQLRSYTLNSVCA
;
A
#
# COMPACT_ATOMS: atom_id res chain seq x y z
N MET A 1 -40.30 18.38 -28.58
CA MET A 1 -39.41 17.64 -29.50
C MET A 1 -38.03 17.65 -28.86
N THR A 2 -37.82 16.79 -27.85
CA THR A 2 -37.17 15.46 -27.94
C THR A 2 -35.64 15.56 -28.07
N GLU A 3 -34.97 15.71 -26.92
CA GLU A 3 -33.56 15.38 -26.74
C GLU A 3 -33.40 13.87 -26.57
N ASN A 4 -32.59 13.25 -27.43
CA ASN A 4 -32.24 11.84 -27.39
C ASN A 4 -31.10 11.61 -26.40
N ALA A 5 -31.41 11.01 -25.25
CA ALA A 5 -30.42 10.41 -24.36
C ALA A 5 -30.08 8.99 -24.84
N LEU A 6 -28.83 8.76 -25.24
CA LEU A 6 -28.26 7.43 -25.52
C LEU A 6 -28.15 6.62 -24.21
N LYS A 7 -29.08 5.68 -24.02
CA LYS A 7 -28.98 4.64 -22.97
C LYS A 7 -28.03 3.54 -23.44
N SER A 8 -27.01 3.22 -22.65
CA SER A 8 -26.15 2.06 -22.87
C SER A 8 -26.95 0.77 -22.62
N GLN A 9 -26.86 -0.17 -23.57
CA GLN A 9 -27.49 -1.47 -23.48
C GLN A 9 -26.72 -2.36 -22.50
N LYS A 10 -27.37 -2.79 -21.42
CA LYS A 10 -26.92 -3.89 -20.56
C LYS A 10 -26.96 -5.20 -21.38
N ARG A 11 -25.81 -5.86 -21.55
CA ARG A 11 -25.75 -7.25 -22.04
C ARG A 11 -26.31 -8.18 -20.96
N ILE A 12 -27.43 -8.83 -21.26
CA ILE A 12 -27.98 -9.95 -20.50
C ILE A 12 -27.19 -11.20 -20.94
N LEU A 13 -26.48 -11.84 -20.01
CA LEU A 13 -25.87 -13.14 -20.21
C LEU A 13 -26.91 -14.21 -19.86
N THR A 14 -27.32 -14.98 -20.86
CA THR A 14 -28.19 -16.16 -20.73
C THR A 14 -27.42 -17.34 -20.15
N ASP A 15 -28.03 -18.01 -19.18
CA ASP A 15 -27.59 -19.28 -18.60
C ASP A 15 -27.42 -20.37 -19.67
N ALA A 16 -26.29 -21.08 -19.61
CA ALA A 16 -26.12 -22.37 -20.29
C ALA A 16 -25.72 -23.42 -19.24
N THR A 17 -26.63 -24.38 -19.06
CA THR A 17 -26.58 -25.45 -18.07
C THR A 17 -25.54 -26.52 -18.42
N MET A 18 -24.83 -26.95 -17.39
CA MET A 18 -24.02 -28.15 -17.16
C MET A 18 -24.11 -29.33 -18.15
N THR A 19 -22.94 -29.89 -18.49
CA THR A 19 -22.70 -31.35 -18.51
C THR A 19 -21.32 -31.67 -17.92
N SER A 20 -21.34 -32.51 -16.89
CA SER A 20 -20.23 -33.01 -16.08
C SER A 20 -19.40 -34.09 -16.77
N GLY A 21 -18.08 -34.08 -16.53
CA GLY A 21 -17.19 -35.20 -16.79
C GLY A 21 -15.99 -35.17 -15.84
N ASN A 22 -16.07 -35.97 -14.77
CA ASN A 22 -15.02 -36.19 -13.77
C ASN A 22 -13.79 -36.88 -14.38
N LEU A 23 -12.60 -36.28 -14.31
CA LEU A 23 -11.32 -37.00 -14.28
C LEU A 23 -10.29 -36.23 -13.42
N LEU A 24 -9.88 -36.85 -12.31
CA LEU A 24 -8.76 -36.45 -11.46
C LEU A 24 -7.42 -36.68 -12.19
N PRO A 25 -6.39 -35.83 -12.01
CA PRO A 25 -5.02 -36.23 -12.30
C PRO A 25 -4.22 -36.49 -11.00
N ASN A 26 -3.73 -37.73 -10.92
CA ASN A 26 -2.73 -38.21 -9.97
C ASN A 26 -1.35 -37.57 -10.25
N ASN A 27 -0.65 -37.24 -9.17
CA ASN A 27 0.77 -36.86 -9.15
C ASN A 27 1.69 -38.06 -9.42
N THR A 28 2.68 -37.91 -10.31
CA THR A 28 4.09 -38.37 -10.11
C THR A 28 5.00 -38.00 -11.30
N PRO A 29 6.28 -37.64 -11.07
CA PRO A 29 7.18 -37.11 -12.10
C PRO A 29 8.02 -38.21 -12.78
N LYS A 30 8.18 -38.15 -14.11
CA LYS A 30 9.17 -38.97 -14.82
C LYS A 30 10.23 -38.09 -15.52
N LYS A 31 11.46 -38.22 -15.04
CA LYS A 31 12.72 -37.81 -15.69
C LYS A 31 12.83 -38.42 -17.09
N ARG A 32 13.26 -37.65 -18.09
CA ARG A 32 13.69 -38.16 -19.39
C ARG A 32 15.22 -38.12 -19.51
N LYS A 33 15.73 -39.24 -20.00
CA LYS A 33 17.13 -39.61 -20.25
C LYS A 33 17.52 -39.12 -21.65
N LEU A 34 18.76 -38.66 -21.82
CA LEU A 34 19.40 -38.37 -23.10
C LEU A 34 19.93 -39.68 -23.72
N ASP A 35 19.66 -39.89 -25.00
CA ASP A 35 20.36 -40.89 -25.81
C ASP A 35 21.22 -40.17 -26.87
N VAL A 36 22.43 -40.70 -27.03
CA VAL A 36 23.49 -40.29 -27.97
C VAL A 36 23.55 -41.37 -29.05
N ASP A 37 23.48 -40.99 -30.34
CA ASP A 37 24.38 -41.48 -31.40
C ASP A 37 24.04 -40.89 -32.79
N GLU A 38 25.11 -40.73 -33.58
CA GLU A 38 25.41 -39.92 -34.77
C GLU A 38 24.82 -40.44 -36.14
N PRO A 39 25.09 -39.86 -37.38
CA PRO A 39 26.25 -39.05 -37.78
C PRO A 39 26.09 -37.82 -38.72
N SER A 40 27.13 -36.97 -38.60
CA SER A 40 27.76 -35.97 -39.48
C SER A 40 27.19 -35.54 -40.86
N ALA A 41 27.17 -34.21 -41.06
CA ALA A 41 27.39 -33.55 -42.37
C ALA A 41 28.20 -32.24 -42.19
N ARG A 42 29.32 -32.14 -42.93
CA ARG A 42 30.31 -31.04 -42.92
C ARG A 42 29.81 -29.82 -43.69
N LEU A 43 30.12 -28.60 -43.22
CA LEU A 43 30.27 -27.42 -44.08
C LEU A 43 31.48 -26.55 -43.65
N SER A 44 32.16 -26.05 -44.66
CA SER A 44 33.54 -25.56 -44.74
C SER A 44 33.75 -24.09 -44.35
N VAL A 45 34.93 -23.79 -43.79
CA VAL A 45 35.46 -22.43 -43.54
C VAL A 45 36.56 -22.12 -44.57
N PRO A 46 36.61 -20.91 -45.18
CA PRO A 46 37.79 -20.44 -45.91
C PRO A 46 38.71 -19.54 -45.05
N PRO A 47 40.02 -19.46 -45.34
CA PRO A 47 41.03 -18.94 -44.40
C PRO A 47 41.40 -17.46 -44.60
N ARG A 48 42.09 -16.94 -43.57
CA ARG A 48 42.58 -15.57 -43.30
C ARG A 48 43.43 -14.94 -44.43
N SER A 49 43.43 -13.59 -44.47
CA SER A 49 44.60 -12.82 -44.91
C SER A 49 44.87 -11.64 -43.95
N SER A 50 46.16 -11.30 -43.83
CA SER A 50 46.75 -10.33 -42.90
C SER A 50 47.48 -9.23 -43.68
N ALA A 51 47.12 -7.96 -43.49
CA ALA A 51 48.00 -6.77 -43.61
C ALA A 51 47.24 -5.48 -43.22
N PRO A 52 47.92 -4.41 -42.75
CA PRO A 52 47.34 -3.35 -41.94
C PRO A 52 46.88 -2.14 -42.75
N LYS A 53 45.82 -1.44 -42.32
CA LYS A 53 45.49 -0.08 -42.76
C LYS A 53 45.12 0.81 -41.58
N SER A 54 45.86 1.90 -41.48
CA SER A 54 45.74 3.03 -40.58
C SER A 54 44.70 4.06 -41.05
N PHE A 55 44.32 4.93 -40.11
CA PHE A 55 43.66 6.24 -40.22
C PHE A 55 42.12 6.29 -40.35
N GLY A 56 41.50 6.71 -39.23
CA GLY A 56 40.75 7.95 -39.18
C GLY A 56 39.40 7.99 -39.89
N SER A 57 38.33 7.72 -39.14
CA SER A 57 37.15 8.60 -39.17
C SER A 57 36.36 8.41 -37.87
N SER A 58 36.13 9.51 -37.18
CA SER A 58 35.13 9.65 -36.13
C SER A 58 33.75 9.41 -36.77
N GLN A 59 33.28 8.16 -36.76
CA GLN A 59 31.87 7.90 -36.94
C GLN A 59 31.15 8.41 -35.70
N MET A 60 30.47 9.55 -35.83
CA MET A 60 29.41 9.94 -34.91
C MET A 60 28.46 8.75 -34.80
N GLN A 61 28.45 8.09 -33.65
CA GLN A 61 27.39 7.17 -33.30
C GLN A 61 26.07 7.94 -33.42
N GLN A 62 25.17 7.45 -34.30
CA GLN A 62 23.80 7.96 -34.34
C GLN A 62 23.21 7.79 -32.95
N LYS A 63 22.72 8.89 -32.39
CA LYS A 63 22.09 8.89 -31.07
C LYS A 63 20.95 7.89 -31.07
N SER A 64 20.89 7.11 -29.99
CA SER A 64 19.77 6.21 -29.75
C SER A 64 18.48 7.04 -29.59
N ARG A 65 17.32 6.49 -29.98
CA ARG A 65 16.02 7.12 -29.74
C ARG A 65 15.80 7.48 -28.26
N PHE A 66 16.40 6.70 -27.34
CA PHE A 66 16.44 7.02 -25.91
C PHE A 66 17.27 8.27 -25.60
N GLU A 67 18.43 8.42 -26.23
CA GLU A 67 19.27 9.62 -26.08
C GLU A 67 18.58 10.84 -26.69
N GLU A 68 17.85 10.68 -27.79
CA GLU A 68 17.03 11.75 -28.38
C GLU A 68 15.87 12.16 -27.46
N ASP A 69 15.18 11.20 -26.82
CA ASP A 69 14.11 11.50 -25.88
C ASP A 69 14.65 12.12 -24.58
N LEU A 70 15.83 11.66 -24.10
CA LEU A 70 16.55 12.27 -22.99
C LEU A 70 16.98 13.71 -23.32
N GLU A 71 17.41 13.96 -24.55
CA GLU A 71 17.75 15.29 -25.05
C GLU A 71 16.54 16.18 -25.24
N LYS A 72 15.40 15.67 -25.72
CA LYS A 72 14.14 16.44 -25.80
C LYS A 72 13.64 16.82 -24.42
N LEU A 73 13.65 15.89 -23.47
CA LEU A 73 13.37 16.18 -22.05
C LEU A 73 14.33 17.26 -21.52
N THR A 74 15.61 17.21 -21.91
CA THR A 74 16.64 18.18 -21.53
C THR A 74 16.45 19.55 -22.19
N GLN A 75 16.06 19.60 -23.46
CA GLN A 75 15.84 20.83 -24.24
C GLN A 75 14.56 21.55 -23.82
N ASP A 76 13.48 20.81 -23.56
CA ASP A 76 12.24 21.38 -23.01
C ASP A 76 12.47 21.98 -21.61
N ILE A 77 13.52 21.54 -20.90
CA ILE A 77 13.95 22.05 -19.60
C ILE A 77 14.88 23.29 -19.74
N ASN A 78 15.54 23.52 -20.88
CA ASN A 78 16.35 24.74 -21.05
C ASN A 78 15.53 26.04 -20.95
N GLY A 79 14.20 25.99 -21.17
CA GLY A 79 13.28 27.10 -20.88
C GLY A 79 13.05 27.37 -19.38
N LEU A 80 13.52 26.49 -18.50
CA LEU A 80 13.52 26.60 -17.03
C LEU A 80 14.90 27.00 -16.48
N LYS A 81 15.82 27.49 -17.32
CA LYS A 81 17.19 27.86 -16.93
C LYS A 81 17.30 28.96 -15.88
N GLU A 82 16.19 29.58 -15.51
CA GLU A 82 16.13 30.50 -14.37
C GLU A 82 15.79 29.80 -13.03
N SER A 83 15.48 28.48 -12.99
CA SER A 83 15.01 27.84 -11.75
C SER A 83 15.28 26.34 -11.55
N ASN A 84 16.11 25.65 -12.33
CA ASN A 84 16.38 24.21 -12.14
C ASN A 84 17.74 23.72 -12.68
N ALA A 85 18.85 24.19 -12.08
CA ALA A 85 20.15 23.57 -12.27
C ALA A 85 20.27 22.24 -11.48
N GLU A 86 21.30 21.43 -11.76
CA GLU A 86 21.68 20.28 -10.91
C GLU A 86 21.82 20.63 -9.41
N LYS A 87 22.02 21.92 -9.08
CA LYS A 87 22.14 22.45 -7.72
C LYS A 87 20.81 22.84 -7.07
N ASP A 88 19.70 22.85 -7.81
CA ASP A 88 18.41 23.39 -7.37
C ASP A 88 17.38 22.32 -6.99
N GLN A 89 17.74 21.03 -7.01
CA GLN A 89 16.81 19.96 -6.59
C GLN A 89 16.64 20.00 -5.07
N GLN A 90 15.65 20.77 -4.61
CA GLN A 90 15.26 20.80 -3.20
C GLN A 90 14.42 19.55 -2.88
N TRP A 91 14.98 18.68 -2.03
CA TRP A 91 14.33 17.43 -1.66
C TRP A 91 13.27 17.62 -0.59
N ASP A 92 13.50 18.50 0.38
CA ASP A 92 12.61 18.68 1.53
C ASP A 92 11.22 19.17 1.08
N ARG A 93 10.19 18.84 1.86
CA ARG A 93 8.87 19.44 1.69
C ARG A 93 8.93 20.93 2.01
N PRO A 94 8.02 21.75 1.44
CA PRO A 94 7.90 23.16 1.83
C PRO A 94 7.77 23.30 3.35
N PRO A 95 8.40 24.30 3.98
CA PRO A 95 8.29 24.49 5.43
C PRO A 95 6.85 24.80 5.85
N LEU A 96 6.50 24.42 7.08
CA LEU A 96 5.14 24.56 7.62
C LEU A 96 4.70 26.04 7.77
N GLY A 97 5.63 26.96 7.99
CA GLY A 97 5.35 28.38 8.21
C GLY A 97 4.72 28.65 9.58
N ASP A 98 3.87 29.68 9.66
CA ASP A 98 3.22 30.15 10.90
C ASP A 98 1.96 29.34 11.26
N PHE A 99 2.00 28.02 11.14
CA PHE A 99 0.85 27.15 11.44
C PHE A 99 0.53 27.16 12.94
N ASP A 100 -0.71 27.52 13.28
CA ASP A 100 -1.22 27.62 14.63
C ASP A 100 -2.45 26.71 14.81
N PRO A 101 -2.35 25.62 15.59
CA PRO A 101 -3.47 24.68 15.75
C PRO A 101 -4.71 25.28 16.44
N ALA A 102 -4.57 26.45 17.08
CA ALA A 102 -5.70 27.16 17.66
C ALA A 102 -6.48 28.01 16.65
N LYS A 103 -5.93 28.24 15.44
CA LYS A 103 -6.52 29.14 14.42
C LYS A 103 -6.70 28.47 13.07
N ASP A 104 -5.83 27.54 12.73
CA ASP A 104 -5.82 26.87 11.44
C ASP A 104 -6.58 25.56 11.50
N ASN A 105 -7.38 25.28 10.46
CA ASN A 105 -7.92 23.94 10.26
C ASN A 105 -6.85 23.04 9.65
N LEU A 106 -6.74 21.82 10.12
CA LEU A 106 -5.91 20.79 9.50
C LEU A 106 -6.72 20.04 8.45
N CYS A 107 -6.66 20.50 7.20
CA CYS A 107 -7.31 19.87 6.06
C CYS A 107 -6.27 19.20 5.15
N PHE A 108 -6.45 17.91 4.86
CA PHE A 108 -5.52 17.14 4.06
C PHE A 108 -6.20 15.98 3.33
N GLN A 109 -5.62 15.55 2.20
CA GLN A 109 -6.04 14.33 1.52
C GLN A 109 -5.37 13.14 2.20
N GLN A 110 -6.16 12.23 2.77
CA GLN A 110 -5.63 11.01 3.36
C GLN A 110 -5.24 10.02 2.24
N ILE A 111 -4.10 9.35 2.37
CA ILE A 111 -3.58 8.40 1.38
C ILE A 111 -3.38 6.98 1.94
N ASP A 112 -3.28 6.85 3.25
CA ASP A 112 -3.10 5.58 3.93
C ASP A 112 -3.77 5.64 5.31
N VAL A 113 -4.38 4.52 5.70
CA VAL A 113 -5.12 4.38 6.95
C VAL A 113 -4.72 3.07 7.61
N GLU A 114 -4.22 3.16 8.84
CA GLU A 114 -3.84 1.98 9.62
C GLU A 114 -4.35 2.02 11.05
N GLU A 115 -4.49 0.84 11.66
CA GLU A 115 -4.68 0.72 13.10
C GLU A 115 -3.35 1.04 13.80
N GLY A 116 -3.42 1.85 14.86
CA GLY A 116 -2.25 2.22 15.64
C GLY A 116 -2.62 2.53 17.08
N GLU A 117 -1.70 3.19 17.78
CA GLU A 117 -1.87 3.56 19.18
C GLU A 117 -1.57 5.04 19.35
N SER A 118 -2.37 5.73 20.16
CA SER A 118 -2.10 7.08 20.65
C SER A 118 -2.37 7.11 22.16
N ASN A 119 -1.42 7.65 22.93
CA ASN A 119 -1.51 7.77 24.39
C ASN A 119 -1.91 6.48 25.14
N GLY A 120 -1.44 5.30 24.70
CA GLY A 120 -1.76 4.03 25.37
C GLY A 120 -3.08 3.38 24.93
N HIS A 121 -3.80 3.98 23.99
CA HIS A 121 -5.10 3.51 23.51
C HIS A 121 -5.11 3.30 22.00
N THR A 122 -5.93 2.37 21.53
CA THR A 122 -6.09 2.17 20.09
C THR A 122 -6.62 3.43 19.41
N ALA A 123 -5.98 3.80 18.31
CA ALA A 123 -6.35 4.93 17.46
C ALA A 123 -6.29 4.49 15.99
N VAL A 124 -6.94 5.25 15.12
CA VAL A 124 -6.79 5.10 13.66
C VAL A 124 -5.82 6.18 13.19
N LYS A 125 -4.75 5.77 12.52
CA LYS A 125 -3.75 6.68 11.95
C LYS A 125 -4.13 7.02 10.52
N LEU A 126 -4.33 8.30 10.24
CA LEU A 126 -4.51 8.82 8.89
C LEU A 126 -3.23 9.50 8.45
N PHE A 127 -2.59 8.97 7.42
CA PHE A 127 -1.48 9.63 6.74
C PHE A 127 -1.99 10.39 5.53
N GLY A 128 -1.39 11.52 5.23
CA GLY A 128 -1.76 12.26 4.03
C GLY A 128 -1.01 13.56 3.83
N VAL A 129 -1.55 14.38 2.93
CA VAL A 129 -0.88 15.59 2.45
C VAL A 129 -1.86 16.75 2.36
N THR A 130 -1.49 17.89 2.92
CA THR A 130 -2.24 19.15 2.78
C THR A 130 -2.17 19.68 1.35
N GLU A 131 -3.05 20.61 0.98
CA GLU A 131 -3.00 21.30 -0.32
C GLU A 131 -1.69 22.05 -0.56
N LYS A 132 -1.03 22.50 0.52
CA LYS A 132 0.29 23.16 0.48
C LYS A 132 1.46 22.17 0.35
N GLY A 133 1.21 20.87 0.31
CA GLY A 133 2.24 19.84 0.18
C GLY A 133 2.91 19.42 1.49
N ASN A 134 2.36 19.81 2.65
CA ASN A 134 2.85 19.34 3.95
C ASN A 134 2.37 17.94 4.28
N SER A 135 3.25 17.06 4.77
CA SER A 135 2.86 15.70 5.21
C SER A 135 2.26 15.69 6.61
N VAL A 136 1.24 14.85 6.79
CA VAL A 136 0.41 14.79 8.00
C VAL A 136 0.32 13.34 8.50
N LEU A 137 0.44 13.16 9.81
CA LEU A 137 -0.10 12.02 10.54
C LEU A 137 -1.14 12.53 11.55
N LEU A 138 -2.39 12.11 11.39
CA LEU A 138 -3.46 12.38 12.34
C LEU A 138 -3.86 11.10 13.07
N HIS A 139 -3.75 11.10 14.39
CA HIS A 139 -4.24 10.04 15.27
C HIS A 139 -5.72 10.32 15.61
N VAL A 140 -6.63 9.53 15.08
CA VAL A 140 -8.06 9.63 15.34
C VAL A 140 -8.46 8.68 16.46
N GLU A 141 -8.85 9.24 17.59
CA GLU A 141 -9.00 8.55 18.86
C GLU A 141 -10.47 8.27 19.23
N GLY A 142 -10.70 7.30 20.11
CA GLY A 142 -12.01 7.07 20.74
C GLY A 142 -13.03 6.28 19.91
N PHE A 143 -12.69 5.87 18.69
CA PHE A 143 -13.53 4.95 17.92
C PHE A 143 -13.43 3.53 18.50
N ARG A 144 -14.56 2.83 18.63
CA ARG A 144 -14.61 1.49 19.24
C ARG A 144 -15.28 0.49 18.32
N HIS A 145 -14.65 -0.67 18.16
CA HIS A 145 -15.21 -1.76 17.34
C HIS A 145 -16.45 -2.37 18.00
N TYR A 146 -17.34 -2.94 17.20
CA TYR A 146 -18.58 -3.54 17.67
C TYR A 146 -19.09 -4.62 16.70
N LEU A 147 -20.00 -5.45 17.21
CA LEU A 147 -20.80 -6.38 16.41
C LEU A 147 -22.27 -6.30 16.82
N TYR A 148 -23.14 -6.88 16.00
CA TYR A 148 -24.56 -7.05 16.33
C TYR A 148 -24.92 -8.53 16.48
N ILE A 149 -25.89 -8.80 17.35
CA ILE A 149 -26.63 -10.05 17.43
C ILE A 149 -28.13 -9.76 17.41
N ALA A 150 -28.96 -10.67 16.92
CA ALA A 150 -30.41 -10.51 17.00
C ALA A 150 -30.86 -10.58 18.47
N ALA A 151 -31.73 -9.66 18.88
CA ALA A 151 -32.34 -9.72 20.21
C ALA A 151 -33.36 -10.88 20.23
N PRO A 152 -33.25 -11.84 21.15
CA PRO A 152 -34.17 -12.97 21.21
C PRO A 152 -35.52 -12.51 21.76
N VAL A 153 -36.56 -13.31 21.52
CA VAL A 153 -37.87 -13.07 22.10
C VAL A 153 -37.74 -13.05 23.63
N GLY A 154 -38.26 -12.00 24.26
CA GLY A 154 -38.17 -11.81 25.70
C GLY A 154 -36.93 -11.05 26.19
N PHE A 155 -36.06 -10.56 25.30
CA PHE A 155 -35.02 -9.59 25.68
C PHE A 155 -35.59 -8.17 25.64
N HIS A 156 -35.68 -7.53 26.80
CA HIS A 156 -36.29 -6.20 26.95
C HIS A 156 -35.24 -5.12 27.26
N PRO A 157 -35.56 -3.81 27.13
CA PRO A 157 -34.63 -2.73 27.47
C PRO A 157 -34.04 -2.82 28.88
N GLU A 158 -34.82 -3.30 29.86
CA GLU A 158 -34.37 -3.56 31.23
C GLU A 158 -33.29 -4.64 31.35
N ASP A 159 -33.18 -5.54 30.36
CA ASP A 159 -32.16 -6.59 30.34
C ASP A 159 -30.79 -6.09 29.84
N VAL A 160 -30.70 -4.91 29.23
CA VAL A 160 -29.44 -4.40 28.65
C VAL A 160 -28.33 -4.27 29.70
N LYS A 161 -28.64 -3.67 30.86
CA LYS A 161 -27.65 -3.50 31.94
C LYS A 161 -27.27 -4.83 32.59
N PRO A 162 -28.22 -5.69 33.02
CA PRO A 162 -27.92 -7.05 33.47
C PRO A 162 -27.13 -7.89 32.46
N TYR A 163 -27.45 -7.81 31.17
CA TYR A 163 -26.74 -8.53 30.12
C TYR A 163 -25.31 -8.00 29.93
N THR A 164 -25.11 -6.68 30.02
CA THR A 164 -23.76 -6.08 30.04
C THR A 164 -22.93 -6.66 31.17
N THR A 165 -23.46 -6.67 32.41
CA THR A 165 -22.77 -7.24 33.57
C THR A 165 -22.49 -8.74 33.40
N PHE A 166 -23.44 -9.49 32.84
CA PHE A 166 -23.24 -10.91 32.52
C PHE A 166 -22.06 -11.12 31.55
N LEU A 167 -21.98 -10.35 30.46
CA LEU A 167 -20.87 -10.44 29.52
C LEU A 167 -19.54 -10.00 30.15
N GLU A 168 -19.55 -8.91 30.94
CA GLU A 168 -18.36 -8.45 31.67
C GLU A 168 -17.84 -9.52 32.64
N GLN A 169 -18.71 -10.23 33.36
CA GLN A 169 -18.30 -11.34 34.24
C GLN A 169 -17.72 -12.53 33.46
N ARG A 170 -18.28 -12.86 32.29
CA ARG A 170 -17.84 -14.01 31.48
C ARG A 170 -16.54 -13.74 30.73
N PHE A 171 -16.34 -12.50 30.26
CA PHE A 171 -15.15 -12.13 29.49
C PHE A 171 -14.04 -11.45 30.32
N GLY A 172 -14.37 -10.88 31.47
CA GLY A 172 -13.51 -9.99 32.26
C GLY A 172 -12.49 -10.66 33.18
N MET A 173 -12.13 -11.92 32.98
CA MET A 173 -11.19 -12.62 33.89
C MET A 173 -9.76 -12.04 33.91
N HIS A 174 -9.34 -11.35 32.84
CA HIS A 174 -7.97 -10.82 32.72
C HIS A 174 -7.93 -9.33 32.33
N GLU A 175 -8.79 -8.91 31.41
CA GLU A 175 -8.91 -7.51 30.98
C GLU A 175 -10.38 -7.17 30.70
N ARG A 176 -10.76 -5.91 30.88
CA ARG A 176 -12.11 -5.45 30.56
C ARG A 176 -12.31 -5.49 29.05
N MET A 177 -13.19 -6.38 28.59
CA MET A 177 -13.43 -6.60 27.16
C MET A 177 -14.63 -5.81 26.61
N ILE A 178 -15.70 -5.71 27.39
CA ILE A 178 -16.96 -5.11 26.97
C ILE A 178 -16.95 -3.63 27.38
N HIS A 179 -17.21 -2.75 26.42
CA HIS A 179 -17.35 -1.32 26.66
C HIS A 179 -18.81 -0.97 26.95
N SER A 180 -19.73 -1.41 26.09
CA SER A 180 -21.15 -1.08 26.21
C SER A 180 -22.00 -2.07 25.42
N VAL A 181 -23.24 -2.24 25.87
CA VAL A 181 -24.30 -2.96 25.15
C VAL A 181 -25.48 -2.02 24.95
N ASN A 182 -26.03 -1.96 23.74
CA ASN A 182 -27.17 -1.11 23.40
C ASN A 182 -28.15 -1.85 22.49
N LEU A 183 -29.44 -1.53 22.57
CA LEU A 183 -30.44 -1.98 21.61
C LEU A 183 -30.44 -1.07 20.37
N ALA A 184 -30.64 -1.66 19.20
CA ALA A 184 -30.75 -0.96 17.94
C ALA A 184 -31.81 -1.63 17.05
N GLN A 185 -32.65 -0.83 16.41
CA GLN A 185 -33.56 -1.33 15.36
C GLN A 185 -32.79 -1.44 14.04
N LYS A 186 -32.73 -2.66 13.49
CA LYS A 186 -32.03 -2.98 12.24
C LYS A 186 -32.90 -3.91 11.39
N GLU A 187 -32.59 -3.97 10.11
CA GLU A 187 -33.19 -4.90 9.16
C GLU A 187 -32.09 -5.84 8.65
N ASN A 188 -32.41 -7.12 8.51
CA ASN A 188 -31.48 -8.08 7.94
C ASN A 188 -31.40 -7.88 6.43
N LEU A 189 -30.18 -7.82 5.89
CA LEU A 189 -29.96 -7.71 4.45
C LEU A 189 -30.45 -8.96 3.69
N TYR A 190 -30.45 -10.13 4.33
CA TYR A 190 -30.83 -11.37 3.68
C TYR A 190 -32.34 -11.62 3.73
N GLY A 191 -32.96 -11.61 2.54
CA GLY A 191 -34.40 -11.80 2.36
C GLY A 191 -35.19 -10.51 2.56
N PHE A 192 -36.26 -10.34 1.78
CA PHE A 192 -37.16 -9.20 1.95
C PHE A 192 -38.10 -9.44 3.14
N GLN A 193 -38.02 -8.60 4.17
CA GLN A 193 -38.83 -8.71 5.39
C GLN A 193 -39.95 -7.66 5.46
N GLY A 194 -40.35 -7.09 4.32
CA GLY A 194 -41.40 -6.06 4.29
C GLY A 194 -40.96 -4.70 4.86
N ASN A 195 -39.66 -4.38 4.84
CA ASN A 195 -39.07 -3.21 5.49
C ASN A 195 -39.33 -3.14 7.01
N LEU A 196 -39.56 -4.30 7.65
CA LEU A 196 -39.77 -4.39 9.08
C LEU A 196 -38.43 -4.45 9.80
N LYS A 197 -38.22 -3.53 10.74
CA LYS A 197 -37.04 -3.54 11.61
C LYS A 197 -37.28 -4.44 12.81
N SER A 198 -36.28 -5.24 13.14
CA SER A 198 -36.21 -6.05 14.34
C SER A 198 -35.22 -5.46 15.33
N TRP A 199 -35.35 -5.85 16.61
CA TRP A 199 -34.39 -5.46 17.63
C TRP A 199 -33.11 -6.28 17.52
N TYR A 200 -31.98 -5.58 17.54
CA TYR A 200 -30.63 -6.14 17.60
C TYR A 200 -29.92 -5.58 18.83
N ILE A 201 -28.98 -6.36 19.35
CA ILE A 201 -28.10 -5.96 20.43
C ILE A 201 -26.74 -5.60 19.83
N LYS A 202 -26.34 -4.33 19.97
CA LYS A 202 -25.02 -3.82 19.61
C LYS A 202 -24.09 -4.03 20.80
N ILE A 203 -23.05 -4.84 20.62
CA ILE A 203 -22.02 -5.07 21.65
C ILE A 203 -20.74 -4.39 21.18
N THR A 204 -20.31 -3.37 21.93
CA THR A 204 -19.08 -2.62 21.67
C THR A 204 -17.97 -3.13 22.58
N VAL A 205 -16.79 -3.38 22.01
CA VAL A 205 -15.61 -3.82 22.74
C VAL A 205 -14.71 -2.64 23.14
N THR A 206 -13.90 -2.83 24.17
CA THR A 206 -12.92 -1.84 24.64
C THR A 206 -11.78 -1.64 23.64
N GLU A 207 -11.25 -2.73 23.10
CA GLU A 207 -10.15 -2.73 22.12
C GLU A 207 -10.51 -3.58 20.89
N PRO A 208 -10.12 -3.18 19.66
CA PRO A 208 -10.50 -3.91 18.44
C PRO A 208 -10.05 -5.37 18.41
N LYS A 209 -8.89 -5.69 18.98
CA LYS A 209 -8.37 -7.06 19.13
C LYS A 209 -9.36 -8.02 19.80
N HIS A 210 -10.29 -7.52 20.61
CA HIS A 210 -11.28 -8.32 21.32
C HIS A 210 -12.43 -8.83 20.43
N ILE A 211 -12.67 -8.21 19.27
CA ILE A 211 -13.87 -8.48 18.47
C ILE A 211 -13.95 -9.93 17.99
N ALA A 212 -12.81 -10.52 17.62
CA ALA A 212 -12.74 -11.90 17.14
C ALA A 212 -13.02 -12.90 18.26
N ARG A 213 -12.49 -12.65 19.47
CA ARG A 213 -12.75 -13.49 20.64
C ARG A 213 -14.22 -13.43 21.07
N LEU A 214 -14.80 -12.22 21.10
CA LEU A 214 -16.22 -12.03 21.41
C LEU A 214 -17.09 -12.81 20.41
N ARG A 215 -16.85 -12.63 19.11
CA ARG A 215 -17.60 -13.31 18.04
C ARG A 215 -17.52 -14.83 18.15
N ASN A 216 -16.30 -15.37 18.19
CA ASN A 216 -16.07 -16.81 18.31
C ASN A 216 -16.74 -17.41 19.55
N SER A 217 -16.74 -16.68 20.67
CA SER A 217 -17.34 -17.12 21.93
C SER A 217 -18.87 -17.18 21.85
N LEU A 218 -19.50 -16.18 21.25
CA LEU A 218 -20.95 -16.14 21.03
C LEU A 218 -21.41 -17.24 20.04
N GLU A 219 -20.63 -17.48 18.97
CA GLU A 219 -20.98 -18.44 17.92
C GLU A 219 -20.68 -19.89 18.31
N LYS A 220 -19.58 -20.18 19.01
CA LYS A 220 -19.10 -21.55 19.22
C LYS A 220 -19.24 -22.04 20.66
N SER A 221 -19.63 -21.18 21.59
CA SER A 221 -19.67 -21.51 23.03
C SER A 221 -20.94 -21.01 23.70
N ILE A 222 -22.09 -21.11 23.02
CA ILE A 222 -23.38 -20.60 23.47
C ILE A 222 -23.70 -20.99 24.93
N ALA A 223 -23.39 -22.21 25.36
CA ALA A 223 -23.65 -22.69 26.72
C ALA A 223 -23.06 -21.78 27.82
N ASN A 224 -21.95 -21.09 27.54
CA ASN A 224 -21.29 -20.18 28.48
C ASN A 224 -21.76 -18.72 28.37
N TYR A 225 -22.39 -18.35 27.25
CA TYR A 225 -22.72 -16.95 26.91
C TYR A 225 -24.22 -16.72 26.63
N ASN A 226 -25.07 -17.73 26.87
CA ASN A 226 -26.52 -17.64 26.70
C ASN A 226 -27.18 -17.05 27.95
N TYR A 227 -27.38 -15.73 27.93
CA TYR A 227 -28.03 -15.03 29.04
C TYR A 227 -29.47 -15.51 29.23
N LYS A 228 -29.79 -15.97 30.46
CA LYS A 228 -31.09 -16.55 30.85
C LYS A 228 -31.59 -17.70 29.95
N GLY A 229 -30.74 -18.29 29.11
CA GLY A 229 -31.17 -19.31 28.15
C GLY A 229 -32.07 -18.77 27.02
N LEU A 230 -32.03 -17.46 26.73
CA LEU A 230 -32.94 -16.83 25.77
C LEU A 230 -32.66 -17.22 24.31
N TRP A 231 -31.44 -17.62 23.97
CA TRP A 231 -31.11 -18.10 22.63
C TRP A 231 -31.32 -19.62 22.53
N PRO A 232 -31.84 -20.14 21.39
CA PRO A 232 -32.02 -21.58 21.20
C PRO A 232 -30.67 -22.31 21.30
N SER A 233 -30.59 -23.32 22.16
CA SER A 233 -29.37 -24.11 22.42
C SER A 233 -29.41 -25.47 21.72
N GLY A 234 -29.72 -25.49 20.42
CA GLY A 234 -29.76 -26.72 19.61
C GLY A 234 -28.36 -27.26 19.28
N ASP A 235 -28.29 -28.52 18.81
CA ASP A 235 -27.03 -29.27 18.58
C ASP A 235 -26.03 -28.59 17.62
N ASP A 236 -26.48 -27.66 16.77
CA ASP A 236 -25.66 -26.84 15.84
C ASP A 236 -25.70 -25.32 16.14
N GLY A 237 -26.28 -24.90 17.27
CA GLY A 237 -26.77 -23.53 17.47
C GLY A 237 -25.82 -22.57 18.18
N GLY A 238 -25.03 -21.80 17.42
CA GLY A 238 -24.38 -20.57 17.89
C GLY A 238 -25.29 -19.36 17.92
N ILE A 239 -24.95 -18.32 18.69
CA ILE A 239 -25.58 -17.01 18.51
C ILE A 239 -25.04 -16.42 17.20
N VAL A 240 -25.89 -16.31 16.18
CA VAL A 240 -25.52 -15.70 14.90
C VAL A 240 -25.12 -14.24 15.11
N THR A 241 -23.96 -13.88 14.59
CA THR A 241 -23.42 -12.52 14.69
C THR A 241 -23.41 -11.84 13.32
N PHE A 242 -23.49 -10.51 13.31
CA PHE A 242 -23.59 -9.71 12.10
C PHE A 242 -22.42 -8.71 12.00
N ASP A 243 -22.31 -8.05 10.85
CA ASP A 243 -21.34 -6.97 10.57
C ASP A 243 -19.87 -7.35 10.84
N ASN A 244 -19.45 -8.54 10.41
CA ASN A 244 -18.06 -8.97 10.52
C ASN A 244 -17.17 -8.27 9.48
N ILE A 245 -16.60 -7.13 9.86
CA ILE A 245 -15.63 -6.41 9.05
C ILE A 245 -14.42 -5.93 9.87
N GLN A 246 -13.35 -5.58 9.17
CA GLN A 246 -12.10 -5.08 9.78
C GLN A 246 -12.32 -3.74 10.48
N TYR A 247 -11.56 -3.50 11.56
CA TYR A 247 -11.70 -2.32 12.41
C TYR A 247 -11.54 -1.00 11.64
N VAL A 248 -10.47 -0.89 10.83
CA VAL A 248 -10.22 0.30 10.00
C VAL A 248 -11.35 0.53 9.00
N LEU A 249 -11.83 -0.53 8.33
CA LEU A 249 -12.94 -0.41 7.39
C LEU A 249 -14.25 0.00 8.09
N ARG A 250 -14.48 -0.50 9.31
CA ARG A 250 -15.59 -0.08 10.17
C ARG A 250 -15.51 1.39 10.53
N PHE A 251 -14.34 1.88 10.90
CA PHE A 251 -14.10 3.30 11.13
C PHE A 251 -14.41 4.13 9.89
N MET A 252 -13.89 3.75 8.73
CA MET A 252 -14.09 4.46 7.46
C MET A 252 -15.57 4.54 7.09
N ILE A 253 -16.30 3.43 7.16
CA ILE A 253 -17.75 3.37 6.87
C ILE A 253 -18.54 4.27 7.82
N ASP A 254 -18.28 4.17 9.13
CA ASP A 254 -19.08 4.86 10.15
C ASP A 254 -18.80 6.37 10.21
N THR A 255 -17.61 6.80 9.81
CA THR A 255 -17.21 8.23 9.76
C THR A 255 -17.40 8.86 8.37
N GLY A 256 -17.72 8.06 7.36
CA GLY A 256 -17.83 8.53 5.97
C GLY A 256 -16.49 8.78 5.28
N VAL A 257 -15.36 8.50 5.94
CA VAL A 257 -14.02 8.57 5.32
C VAL A 257 -13.92 7.49 4.26
N SER A 258 -13.55 7.86 3.04
CA SER A 258 -13.33 6.93 1.96
C SER A 258 -11.88 7.00 1.47
N GLY A 259 -11.46 6.05 0.64
CA GLY A 259 -10.10 6.01 0.10
C GLY A 259 -9.77 7.29 -0.67
N MET A 260 -8.59 7.88 -0.41
CA MET A 260 -8.12 9.12 -1.06
C MET A 260 -9.02 10.34 -0.83
N SER A 261 -9.90 10.33 0.19
CA SER A 261 -10.78 11.46 0.49
C SER A 261 -10.05 12.59 1.21
N TRP A 262 -10.59 13.80 1.11
CA TRP A 262 -10.18 14.90 1.97
C TRP A 262 -10.83 14.75 3.35
N VAL A 263 -10.03 15.01 4.38
CA VAL A 263 -10.48 15.04 5.77
C VAL A 263 -10.05 16.34 6.43
N GLU A 264 -10.78 16.76 7.44
CA GLU A 264 -10.54 18.02 8.13
C GLU A 264 -10.72 17.88 9.65
N ALA A 265 -9.75 18.42 10.38
CA ALA A 265 -9.86 18.72 11.80
C ALA A 265 -9.93 20.25 11.97
N LYS A 266 -10.99 20.75 12.59
CA LYS A 266 -11.16 22.19 12.80
C LYS A 266 -10.19 22.71 13.85
N ALA A 267 -9.80 23.97 13.72
CA ALA A 267 -9.00 24.68 14.72
C ALA A 267 -9.61 24.50 16.13
N GLY A 268 -8.76 24.11 17.09
CA GLY A 268 -9.18 23.83 18.47
C GLY A 268 -9.77 22.43 18.73
N ASP A 269 -10.17 21.67 17.70
CA ASP A 269 -10.70 20.30 17.85
C ASP A 269 -9.60 19.22 17.78
N TYR A 270 -8.36 19.62 17.49
CA TYR A 270 -7.19 18.73 17.48
C TYR A 270 -6.04 19.33 18.30
N GLN A 271 -5.10 18.47 18.67
CA GLN A 271 -3.89 18.85 19.40
C GLN A 271 -2.66 18.33 18.68
N LEU A 272 -1.63 19.16 18.58
CA LEU A 272 -0.33 18.70 18.09
C LEU A 272 0.29 17.73 19.08
N VAL A 273 0.85 16.63 18.56
CA VAL A 273 1.60 15.67 19.36
C VAL A 273 2.95 16.30 19.74
N PRO A 274 3.30 16.40 21.03
CA PRO A 274 4.59 16.94 21.45
C PRO A 274 5.76 16.17 20.86
N GLU A 275 6.85 16.86 20.50
CA GLU A 275 8.00 16.28 19.79
C GLU A 275 8.52 14.97 20.42
N ALA A 276 8.65 14.94 21.75
CA ALA A 276 9.11 13.76 22.49
C ALA A 276 8.20 12.52 22.39
N LYS A 277 6.92 12.71 22.02
CA LYS A 277 5.91 11.65 21.87
C LYS A 277 5.60 11.31 20.42
N ARG A 278 6.19 12.04 19.47
CA ARG A 278 5.95 11.82 18.04
C ARG A 278 6.34 10.40 17.62
N GLN A 279 5.52 9.83 16.76
CA GLN A 279 5.69 8.50 16.21
C GLN A 279 6.14 8.53 14.74
N SER A 280 6.01 9.68 14.07
CA SER A 280 6.28 9.83 12.65
C SER A 280 7.30 10.92 12.33
N ASN A 281 7.82 10.85 11.11
CA ASN A 281 8.63 11.89 10.48
C ASN A 281 7.81 12.93 9.67
N CYS A 282 6.47 12.87 9.70
CA CYS A 282 5.60 13.82 9.00
C CYS A 282 5.87 15.27 9.44
N GLN A 283 5.48 16.28 8.69
CA GLN A 283 5.65 17.66 9.17
C GLN A 283 4.68 18.01 10.29
N ILE A 284 3.44 17.51 10.19
CA ILE A 284 2.38 17.68 11.19
C ILE A 284 2.05 16.32 11.78
N GLU A 285 2.11 16.22 13.11
CA GLU A 285 1.58 15.06 13.84
C GLU A 285 0.58 15.56 14.89
N ALA A 286 -0.67 15.13 14.79
CA ALA A 286 -1.76 15.61 15.62
C ALA A 286 -2.65 14.47 16.11
N SER A 287 -3.46 14.71 17.13
CA SER A 287 -4.53 13.81 17.55
C SER A 287 -5.86 14.53 17.73
N MET A 288 -6.97 13.81 17.53
CA MET A 288 -8.33 14.32 17.72
C MET A 288 -9.32 13.18 18.01
N PRO A 289 -10.46 13.45 18.66
CA PRO A 289 -11.54 12.47 18.78
C PRO A 289 -12.22 12.23 17.42
N TYR A 290 -12.59 10.97 17.15
CA TYR A 290 -13.26 10.58 15.89
C TYR A 290 -14.58 11.31 15.64
N SER A 291 -15.28 11.71 16.70
CA SER A 291 -16.55 12.42 16.60
C SER A 291 -16.43 13.84 16.03
N SER A 292 -15.22 14.42 16.08
CA SER A 292 -14.94 15.76 15.54
C SER A 292 -14.32 15.71 14.15
N LEU A 293 -13.96 14.52 13.64
CA LEU A 293 -13.39 14.37 12.31
C LEU A 293 -14.43 14.67 11.24
N ILE A 294 -14.06 15.50 10.27
CA ILE A 294 -14.90 15.80 9.11
C ILE A 294 -14.34 15.04 7.92
N ALA A 295 -15.17 14.18 7.32
CA ALA A 295 -14.89 13.55 6.02
C ALA A 295 -15.63 14.32 4.93
N HIS A 296 -14.89 14.85 3.96
CA HIS A 296 -15.47 15.56 2.83
C HIS A 296 -15.93 14.60 1.72
N SER A 297 -16.88 15.03 0.90
CA SER A 297 -17.35 14.27 -0.26
C SER A 297 -16.25 14.15 -1.33
N HIS A 298 -16.49 13.34 -2.38
CA HIS A 298 -15.53 13.10 -3.47
C HIS A 298 -15.87 13.89 -4.74
N ASP A 299 -16.73 14.89 -4.61
CA ASP A 299 -17.29 15.69 -5.70
C ASP A 299 -17.06 17.19 -5.47
N GLY A 300 -17.37 17.99 -6.48
CA GLY A 300 -17.20 19.45 -6.42
C GLY A 300 -15.75 19.86 -6.14
N GLU A 301 -15.56 20.74 -5.17
CA GLU A 301 -14.23 21.26 -4.78
C GLU A 301 -13.32 20.18 -4.16
N TRP A 302 -13.90 19.12 -3.60
CA TRP A 302 -13.18 18.04 -2.92
C TRP A 302 -12.73 16.92 -3.85
N ALA A 303 -13.08 17.00 -5.13
CA ALA A 303 -12.52 16.15 -6.18
C ALA A 303 -11.05 16.50 -6.52
N LYS A 304 -10.52 17.61 -5.97
CA LYS A 304 -9.12 18.00 -6.14
C LYS A 304 -8.16 16.96 -5.54
N MET A 305 -6.93 16.95 -6.02
CA MET A 305 -5.86 16.08 -5.51
C MET A 305 -4.79 16.92 -4.80
N ALA A 306 -4.27 16.41 -3.69
CA ALA A 306 -3.10 16.99 -3.06
C ALA A 306 -1.87 16.84 -3.98
N PRO A 307 -0.84 17.71 -3.85
CA PRO A 307 0.38 17.63 -4.64
C PRO A 307 1.28 16.47 -4.16
N LEU A 308 0.83 15.23 -4.37
CA LEU A 308 1.50 14.02 -3.93
C LEU A 308 2.89 13.90 -4.58
N ARG A 309 3.90 13.53 -3.80
CA ARG A 309 5.24 13.20 -4.29
C ARG A 309 5.30 11.74 -4.71
N ILE A 310 5.64 11.50 -5.96
CA ILE A 310 5.70 10.16 -6.55
C ILE A 310 7.18 9.85 -6.84
N LEU A 311 7.73 8.90 -6.10
CA LEU A 311 9.08 8.37 -6.31
C LEU A 311 9.01 7.16 -7.22
N SER A 312 9.63 7.24 -8.40
CA SER A 312 9.97 6.07 -9.21
C SER A 312 11.44 5.73 -8.97
N PHE A 313 11.75 4.47 -8.70
CA PHE A 313 13.13 4.02 -8.55
C PHE A 313 13.37 2.67 -9.22
N ASP A 314 14.64 2.39 -9.50
CA ASP A 314 15.14 1.16 -10.12
C ASP A 314 16.58 0.91 -9.62
N ILE A 315 16.96 -0.36 -9.47
CA ILE A 315 18.29 -0.76 -8.99
C ILE A 315 19.05 -1.56 -10.04
N GLU A 316 20.37 -1.43 -10.01
CA GLU A 316 21.28 -2.28 -10.78
C GLU A 316 22.21 -3.06 -9.86
N CYS A 317 22.38 -4.34 -10.17
CA CYS A 317 23.21 -5.27 -9.39
C CYS A 317 24.29 -5.91 -10.27
N ALA A 318 25.53 -5.98 -9.77
CA ALA A 318 26.63 -6.62 -10.49
C ALA A 318 26.65 -8.14 -10.22
N GLY A 319 25.87 -8.90 -11.00
CA GLY A 319 25.76 -10.35 -10.87
C GLY A 319 26.91 -11.15 -11.47
N ARG A 320 27.14 -12.36 -10.94
CA ARG A 320 28.04 -13.36 -11.54
C ARG A 320 27.49 -13.90 -12.87
N LYS A 321 28.39 -14.21 -13.80
CA LYS A 321 28.02 -14.68 -15.15
C LYS A 321 27.11 -15.92 -15.10
N GLY A 322 25.92 -15.80 -15.69
CA GLY A 322 24.96 -16.90 -15.83
C GLY A 322 24.18 -17.24 -14.56
N ILE A 323 24.35 -16.46 -13.49
CA ILE A 323 23.65 -16.64 -12.21
C ILE A 323 22.78 -15.42 -11.98
N PHE A 324 21.51 -15.63 -11.61
CA PHE A 324 20.64 -14.53 -11.23
C PHE A 324 21.16 -13.87 -9.95
N PRO A 325 21.16 -12.53 -9.82
CA PRO A 325 21.75 -11.86 -8.67
C PRO A 325 21.21 -12.38 -7.32
N GLU A 326 22.13 -12.65 -6.39
CA GLU A 326 21.85 -13.09 -5.03
C GLU A 326 22.29 -12.00 -4.03
N PRO A 327 21.41 -11.50 -3.14
CA PRO A 327 21.75 -10.37 -2.25
C PRO A 327 22.95 -10.59 -1.33
N ASN A 328 23.30 -11.84 -1.02
CA ASN A 328 24.43 -12.20 -0.17
C ASN A 328 25.78 -12.29 -0.92
N GLN A 329 25.79 -12.12 -2.24
CA GLN A 329 26.99 -12.23 -3.06
C GLN A 329 27.17 -11.03 -3.98
N ASP A 330 26.11 -10.66 -4.68
CA ASP A 330 26.15 -9.72 -5.78
C ASP A 330 25.79 -8.30 -5.24
N PRO A 331 26.64 -7.27 -5.45
CA PRO A 331 26.42 -5.95 -4.88
C PRO A 331 25.41 -5.13 -5.69
N VAL A 332 24.69 -4.25 -4.99
CA VAL A 332 23.95 -3.14 -5.61
C VAL A 332 24.97 -2.09 -6.03
N ILE A 333 25.00 -1.75 -7.32
CA ILE A 333 25.96 -0.82 -7.89
C ILE A 333 25.33 0.52 -8.27
N GLN A 334 24.03 0.57 -8.56
CA GLN A 334 23.34 1.81 -8.85
C GLN A 334 21.91 1.79 -8.31
N ILE A 335 21.43 2.96 -7.88
CA ILE A 335 20.01 3.20 -7.58
C ILE A 335 19.61 4.51 -8.24
N ALA A 336 18.78 4.44 -9.27
CA ALA A 336 18.26 5.60 -9.99
C ALA A 336 16.91 6.03 -9.42
N ASN A 337 16.70 7.34 -9.28
CA ASN A 337 15.45 7.89 -8.74
C ASN A 337 14.95 9.06 -9.58
N VAL A 338 13.64 9.08 -9.78
CA VAL A 338 12.91 10.21 -10.34
C VAL A 338 11.76 10.54 -9.41
N VAL A 339 11.66 11.81 -8.99
CA VAL A 339 10.54 12.27 -8.15
C VAL A 339 9.75 13.33 -8.90
N THR A 340 8.45 13.08 -9.01
CA THR A 340 7.48 14.00 -9.61
C THR A 340 6.48 14.46 -8.53
N ARG A 341 5.88 15.62 -8.73
CA ARG A 341 4.70 16.05 -7.97
C ARG A 341 3.47 15.87 -8.84
N TYR A 342 2.40 15.33 -8.27
CA TYR A 342 1.15 15.14 -9.00
C TYR A 342 0.67 16.46 -9.60
N GLY A 343 0.26 16.42 -10.87
CA GLY A 343 -0.13 17.59 -11.65
C GLY A 343 1.01 18.30 -12.37
N GLU A 344 2.27 18.02 -12.03
CA GLU A 344 3.43 18.58 -12.73
C GLU A 344 3.85 17.68 -13.89
N SER A 345 4.19 18.29 -15.03
CA SER A 345 4.61 17.56 -16.23
C SER A 345 6.07 17.10 -16.20
N LYS A 346 6.86 17.57 -15.24
CA LYS A 346 8.30 17.33 -15.16
C LYS A 346 8.69 16.92 -13.74
N PRO A 347 9.67 16.01 -13.58
CA PRO A 347 10.23 15.70 -12.28
C PRO A 347 11.04 16.88 -11.73
N PHE A 348 11.01 17.04 -10.41
CA PHE A 348 11.84 18.03 -9.70
C PHE A 348 13.08 17.39 -9.07
N VAL A 349 13.12 16.06 -8.96
CA VAL A 349 14.32 15.30 -8.58
C VAL A 349 14.66 14.28 -9.65
N ARG A 350 15.94 14.25 -10.00
CA ARG A 350 16.57 13.27 -10.87
C ARG A 350 17.95 12.99 -10.33
N ASN A 351 18.15 11.80 -9.78
CA ASN A 351 19.45 11.44 -9.24
C ASN A 351 19.77 9.96 -9.43
N VAL A 352 21.06 9.65 -9.34
CA VAL A 352 21.57 8.28 -9.34
C VAL A 352 22.61 8.17 -8.24
N PHE A 353 22.41 7.20 -7.35
CA PHE A 353 23.39 6.78 -6.35
C PHE A 353 24.23 5.68 -6.99
N VAL A 354 25.54 5.87 -7.09
CA VAL A 354 26.45 4.96 -7.80
C VAL A 354 27.56 4.48 -6.88
N LEU A 355 27.88 3.18 -6.99
CA LEU A 355 29.07 2.60 -6.40
C LEU A 355 30.25 2.89 -7.35
N ASP A 356 31.33 3.41 -6.79
CA ASP A 356 32.49 3.97 -7.50
C ASP A 356 32.17 5.33 -8.16
N THR A 357 32.68 5.58 -9.37
CA THR A 357 32.60 6.85 -10.07
C THR A 357 31.69 6.77 -11.29
N CYS A 358 31.10 7.90 -11.68
CA CYS A 358 30.25 8.00 -12.86
C CYS A 358 30.50 9.32 -13.58
N SER A 359 30.52 9.27 -14.92
CA SER A 359 30.61 10.48 -15.72
C SER A 359 29.35 11.33 -15.56
N LEU A 360 29.50 12.65 -15.68
CA LEU A 360 28.37 13.58 -15.56
C LEU A 360 27.26 13.23 -16.57
N ILE A 361 26.03 13.14 -16.07
CA ILE A 361 24.81 12.98 -16.86
C ILE A 361 24.04 14.29 -16.74
N VAL A 362 23.80 14.95 -17.87
CA VAL A 362 23.14 16.26 -17.91
C VAL A 362 21.81 16.21 -17.15
N ASN A 363 21.59 17.21 -16.28
CA ASN A 363 20.36 17.39 -15.49
C ASN A 363 20.08 16.23 -14.52
N THR A 364 21.11 15.53 -14.06
CA THR A 364 21.01 14.42 -13.12
C THR A 364 22.03 14.59 -12.00
N GLN A 365 21.58 14.59 -10.74
CA GLN A 365 22.49 14.58 -9.61
C GLN A 365 23.12 13.20 -9.45
N ILE A 366 24.45 13.14 -9.45
CA ILE A 366 25.19 11.90 -9.26
C ILE A 366 25.78 11.88 -7.85
N PHE A 367 25.48 10.83 -7.09
CA PHE A 367 26.04 10.59 -5.77
C PHE A 367 26.98 9.38 -5.82
N GLU A 368 28.28 9.64 -5.76
CA GLU A 368 29.34 8.62 -5.85
C GLU A 368 29.73 8.10 -4.46
N PHE A 369 29.80 6.78 -4.30
CA PHE A 369 30.16 6.12 -3.06
C PHE A 369 31.23 5.06 -3.28
N LYS A 370 32.28 5.04 -2.45
CA LYS A 370 33.29 3.96 -2.46
C LYS A 370 32.87 2.71 -1.69
N ASP A 371 31.80 2.80 -0.92
CA ASP A 371 31.34 1.77 -0.01
C ASP A 371 29.83 1.60 -0.17
N GLU A 372 29.41 0.36 -0.40
CA GLU A 372 28.00 0.03 -0.68
C GLU A 372 27.09 0.28 0.53
N ALA A 373 27.58 0.07 1.75
CA ALA A 373 26.79 0.36 2.95
C ALA A 373 26.48 1.86 3.08
N LYS A 374 27.43 2.73 2.71
CA LYS A 374 27.20 4.18 2.62
C LYS A 374 26.23 4.55 1.50
N LEU A 375 26.29 3.89 0.35
CA LEU A 375 25.33 4.09 -0.75
C LEU A 375 23.91 3.80 -0.26
N LEU A 376 23.69 2.62 0.33
CA LEU A 376 22.40 2.20 0.86
C LEU A 376 21.90 3.15 1.96
N ALA A 377 22.78 3.54 2.89
CA ALA A 377 22.44 4.49 3.95
C ALA A 377 22.05 5.87 3.39
N ALA A 378 22.77 6.37 2.38
CA ALA A 378 22.45 7.64 1.74
C ALA A 378 21.13 7.59 0.96
N TRP A 379 20.84 6.48 0.30
CA TRP A 379 19.55 6.28 -0.37
C TRP A 379 18.38 6.22 0.64
N GLN A 380 18.56 5.52 1.77
CA GLN A 380 17.56 5.52 2.84
C GLN A 380 17.30 6.95 3.36
N GLN A 381 18.35 7.73 3.59
CA GLN A 381 18.21 9.14 4.00
C GLN A 381 17.52 9.99 2.93
N PHE A 382 17.80 9.74 1.65
CA PHE A 382 17.11 10.38 0.53
C PHE A 382 15.60 10.11 0.56
N VAL A 383 15.18 8.85 0.73
CA VAL A 383 13.75 8.49 0.84
C VAL A 383 13.10 9.20 2.02
N GLN A 384 13.78 9.25 3.17
CA GLN A 384 13.29 9.95 4.36
C GLN A 384 13.15 11.46 4.14
N LYS A 385 14.10 12.07 3.43
CA LYS A 385 14.16 13.52 3.20
C LYS A 385 13.19 14.00 2.11
N VAL A 386 13.10 13.26 1.00
CA VAL A 386 12.10 13.50 -0.05
C VAL A 386 10.68 13.26 0.45
N ASP A 387 10.53 12.30 1.37
CA ASP A 387 9.25 11.90 1.95
C ASP A 387 8.17 11.61 0.89
N PRO A 388 8.37 10.63 -0.02
CA PRO A 388 7.41 10.33 -1.08
C PRO A 388 6.08 9.78 -0.53
N ASP A 389 4.98 10.17 -1.16
CA ASP A 389 3.63 9.69 -0.84
C ASP A 389 3.31 8.39 -1.55
N VAL A 390 3.81 8.25 -2.77
CA VAL A 390 3.65 7.06 -3.61
C VAL A 390 5.03 6.61 -4.08
N ILE A 391 5.32 5.32 -3.92
CA ILE A 391 6.50 4.67 -4.45
C ILE A 391 6.08 3.76 -5.60
N ILE A 392 6.65 4.00 -6.78
CA ILE A 392 6.37 3.28 -8.01
C ILE A 392 7.66 2.71 -8.61
N GLY A 393 7.49 1.84 -9.59
CA GLY A 393 8.56 1.23 -10.36
C GLY A 393 8.03 0.02 -11.09
N TYR A 394 8.93 -0.81 -11.63
CA TYR A 394 8.55 -2.01 -12.36
C TYR A 394 9.18 -3.24 -11.70
N ASN A 395 8.35 -4.09 -11.09
CA ASN A 395 8.78 -5.26 -10.31
C ASN A 395 9.44 -4.95 -8.94
N ILE A 396 9.24 -3.74 -8.41
CA ILE A 396 9.78 -3.30 -7.12
C ILE A 396 9.33 -4.17 -5.95
N ALA A 397 8.11 -4.73 -6.00
CA ALA A 397 7.57 -5.50 -4.90
C ALA A 397 8.26 -6.87 -4.76
N ASN A 398 8.59 -7.49 -5.90
CA ASN A 398 9.15 -8.85 -5.93
C ASN A 398 10.67 -8.89 -6.05
N PHE A 399 11.30 -7.84 -6.58
CA PHE A 399 12.76 -7.76 -6.76
C PHE A 399 13.38 -6.65 -5.92
N ASP A 400 13.19 -5.38 -6.28
CA ASP A 400 14.00 -4.27 -5.76
C ASP A 400 13.95 -4.14 -4.23
N PHE A 401 12.75 -4.05 -3.64
CA PHE A 401 12.62 -3.94 -2.18
C PHE A 401 13.19 -5.16 -1.44
N PRO A 402 12.79 -6.41 -1.75
CA PRO A 402 13.39 -7.58 -1.13
C PRO A 402 14.92 -7.62 -1.28
N TYR A 403 15.43 -7.33 -2.47
CA TYR A 403 16.87 -7.38 -2.75
C TYR A 403 17.63 -6.37 -1.91
N LEU A 404 17.17 -5.11 -1.88
CA LEU A 404 17.77 -4.04 -1.07
C LEU A 404 17.74 -4.37 0.43
N LEU A 405 16.62 -4.88 0.95
CA LEU A 405 16.48 -5.25 2.36
C LEU A 405 17.41 -6.41 2.75
N ASP A 406 17.48 -7.46 1.93
CA ASP A 406 18.34 -8.61 2.17
C ASP A 406 19.83 -8.24 2.01
N ARG A 407 20.17 -7.38 1.03
CA ARG A 407 21.53 -6.87 0.84
C ARG A 407 21.98 -6.02 2.02
N ALA A 408 21.13 -5.10 2.46
CA ALA A 408 21.40 -4.27 3.63
C ALA A 408 21.59 -5.12 4.90
N LYS A 409 20.79 -6.18 5.07
CA LYS A 409 20.95 -7.14 6.16
C LYS A 409 22.30 -7.87 6.07
N HIS A 410 22.70 -8.31 4.89
CA HIS A 410 23.99 -8.96 4.65
C HIS A 410 25.18 -8.03 5.01
N LEU A 411 25.10 -6.76 4.60
CA LEU A 411 26.10 -5.73 4.90
C LEU A 411 26.00 -5.15 6.32
N LYS A 412 25.05 -5.62 7.14
CA LYS A 412 24.79 -5.14 8.51
C LYS A 412 24.45 -3.64 8.57
N CYS A 413 23.77 -3.13 7.53
CA CYS A 413 23.25 -1.77 7.47
C CYS A 413 21.98 -1.63 8.33
N GLN A 414 22.16 -1.46 9.64
CA GLN A 414 21.05 -1.50 10.60
C GLN A 414 19.98 -0.43 10.40
N GLN A 415 20.33 0.72 9.79
CA GLN A 415 19.41 1.84 9.57
C GLN A 415 18.65 1.76 8.24
N PHE A 416 19.11 0.95 7.28
CA PHE A 416 18.47 0.83 5.98
C PHE A 416 16.99 0.41 6.03
N PRO A 417 16.56 -0.58 6.85
CA PRO A 417 15.19 -1.07 6.78
C PRO A 417 14.16 -0.09 7.36
N TYR A 418 14.51 1.13 7.76
CA TYR A 418 13.54 2.12 8.23
C TYR A 418 13.12 3.03 7.06
N LEU A 419 12.26 2.52 6.17
CA LEU A 419 11.76 3.24 4.97
C LEU A 419 10.36 3.86 5.16
N THR A 420 9.66 3.46 6.22
CA THR A 420 8.31 3.94 6.53
C THR A 420 8.31 5.39 7.02
N ARG A 421 7.12 6.01 7.16
CA ARG A 421 6.96 7.28 7.87
C ARG A 421 7.00 7.16 9.39
N LEU A 422 7.07 5.93 9.92
CA LEU A 422 7.14 5.62 11.34
C LEU A 422 8.56 5.13 11.68
N PRO A 423 9.47 5.99 12.20
CA PRO A 423 10.89 5.66 12.33
C PRO A 423 11.23 4.44 13.18
N LYS A 424 10.28 3.99 14.02
CA LYS A 424 10.44 2.79 14.87
C LYS A 424 10.00 1.49 14.18
N ILE A 425 9.33 1.58 13.02
CA ILE A 425 8.84 0.42 12.28
C ILE A 425 9.81 0.09 11.14
N LYS A 426 10.34 -1.14 11.18
CA LYS A 426 11.14 -1.69 10.10
C LYS A 426 10.25 -2.13 8.94
N SER A 427 10.72 -1.87 7.73
CA SER A 427 10.25 -2.46 6.49
C SER A 427 10.78 -3.88 6.36
N GLU A 428 9.87 -4.81 6.15
CA GLU A 428 10.12 -6.24 5.97
C GLU A 428 9.35 -6.72 4.74
N ALA A 429 10.04 -7.40 3.83
CA ALA A 429 9.39 -8.10 2.73
C ALA A 429 8.81 -9.43 3.24
N LYS A 430 7.51 -9.62 3.06
CA LYS A 430 6.79 -10.84 3.46
C LYS A 430 6.20 -11.51 2.24
N GLU A 431 6.29 -12.84 2.20
CA GLU A 431 5.62 -13.63 1.19
C GLU A 431 4.10 -13.55 1.40
N THR A 432 3.40 -13.37 0.28
CA THR A 432 1.95 -13.28 0.23
C THR A 432 1.48 -14.08 -0.97
N ASN A 433 0.32 -14.70 -0.85
CA ASN A 433 -0.29 -15.45 -1.94
C ASN A 433 -1.61 -14.77 -2.31
N PHE A 434 -1.80 -14.49 -3.59
CA PHE A 434 -3.07 -14.05 -4.13
C PHE A 434 -3.61 -15.10 -5.11
N SER A 435 -4.82 -15.58 -4.84
CA SER A 435 -5.47 -16.59 -5.67
C SER A 435 -6.88 -16.18 -6.02
N SER A 436 -7.17 -16.08 -7.32
CA SER A 436 -8.52 -15.86 -7.84
C SER A 436 -8.73 -16.57 -9.18
N LYS A 437 -9.97 -16.90 -9.53
CA LYS A 437 -10.29 -17.48 -10.85
C LYS A 437 -9.92 -16.56 -12.01
N GLN A 438 -10.02 -15.24 -11.81
CA GLN A 438 -9.79 -14.25 -12.87
C GLN A 438 -8.31 -13.92 -13.06
N MET A 439 -7.54 -13.84 -11.98
CA MET A 439 -6.12 -13.42 -12.03
C MET A 439 -5.14 -14.58 -11.85
N GLY A 440 -5.64 -15.80 -11.61
CA GLY A 440 -4.85 -16.98 -11.32
C GLY A 440 -4.31 -16.99 -9.88
N ASN A 441 -3.37 -17.89 -9.64
CA ASN A 441 -2.62 -17.98 -8.40
C ASN A 441 -1.24 -17.36 -8.59
N ARG A 442 -0.87 -16.41 -7.73
CA ARG A 442 0.40 -15.69 -7.80
C ARG A 442 0.98 -15.55 -6.40
N ASP A 443 2.21 -16.03 -6.24
CA ASP A 443 3.03 -15.70 -5.09
C ASP A 443 3.66 -14.34 -5.35
N THR A 444 3.47 -13.40 -4.43
CA THR A 444 4.07 -12.07 -4.49
C THR A 444 4.68 -11.73 -3.14
N LYS A 445 5.63 -10.80 -3.11
CA LYS A 445 6.14 -10.23 -1.88
C LYS A 445 5.47 -8.88 -1.62
N SER A 446 5.19 -8.61 -0.35
CA SER A 446 4.70 -7.31 0.11
C SER A 446 5.68 -6.77 1.13
N THR A 447 6.18 -5.56 0.88
CA THR A 447 7.03 -4.82 1.82
C THR A 447 6.17 -3.79 2.53
N ASN A 448 6.28 -3.60 3.84
CA ASN A 448 5.55 -2.51 4.50
C ASN A 448 6.25 -1.16 4.31
N THR A 449 5.48 -0.14 3.94
CA THR A 449 5.92 1.25 3.75
C THR A 449 4.96 2.21 4.46
N ASN A 450 4.59 1.90 5.71
CA ASN A 450 3.53 2.59 6.47
C ASN A 450 3.51 4.11 6.23
N GLY A 451 2.35 4.63 5.81
CA GLY A 451 2.13 6.03 5.43
C GLY A 451 2.54 6.40 4.01
N ARG A 452 2.99 5.43 3.19
CA ARG A 452 3.35 5.59 1.78
C ARG A 452 2.67 4.50 0.96
N ILE A 453 2.01 4.88 -0.13
CA ILE A 453 1.39 3.95 -1.09
C ILE A 453 2.49 3.29 -1.92
N GLN A 454 2.34 2.00 -2.21
CA GLN A 454 3.12 1.32 -3.24
C GLN A 454 2.24 1.02 -4.46
N LEU A 455 2.75 1.34 -5.64
CA LEU A 455 2.12 1.00 -6.91
C LEU A 455 3.16 0.41 -7.87
N ASP A 456 3.31 -0.91 -7.83
CA ASP A 456 4.17 -1.64 -8.76
C ASP A 456 3.48 -1.77 -10.12
N LEU A 457 4.07 -1.16 -11.16
CA LEU A 457 3.48 -1.15 -12.48
C LEU A 457 3.42 -2.53 -13.13
N LEU A 458 4.30 -3.47 -12.77
CA LEU A 458 4.19 -4.84 -13.27
C LEU A 458 2.88 -5.48 -12.79
N GLN A 459 2.55 -5.33 -11.51
CA GLN A 459 1.31 -5.89 -10.95
C GLN A 459 0.07 -5.22 -11.55
N LEU A 460 0.13 -3.90 -11.75
CA LEU A 460 -0.95 -3.13 -12.38
C LEU A 460 -1.20 -3.62 -13.81
N VAL A 461 -0.16 -3.73 -14.63
CA VAL A 461 -0.27 -4.17 -16.02
C VAL A 461 -0.77 -5.61 -16.10
N GLN A 462 -0.28 -6.50 -15.24
CA GLN A 462 -0.73 -7.89 -15.17
C GLN A 462 -2.17 -8.06 -14.66
N ARG A 463 -2.74 -7.05 -14.00
CA ARG A 463 -4.15 -7.03 -13.56
C ARG A 463 -5.05 -6.51 -14.67
N ASP A 464 -4.65 -5.42 -15.30
CA ASP A 464 -5.53 -4.64 -16.19
C ASP A 464 -5.39 -5.03 -17.67
N HIS A 465 -4.29 -5.69 -18.05
CA HIS A 465 -4.00 -6.08 -19.44
C HIS A 465 -3.70 -7.58 -19.57
N GLN A 466 -4.12 -8.17 -20.69
CA GLN A 466 -3.79 -9.54 -21.08
C GLN A 466 -2.78 -9.54 -22.24
N LEU A 467 -1.50 -9.47 -21.90
CA LEU A 467 -0.40 -9.38 -22.86
C LEU A 467 0.31 -10.73 -23.03
N ARG A 468 1.01 -10.91 -24.16
CA ARG A 468 1.84 -12.09 -24.41
C ARG A 468 3.11 -12.11 -23.56
N SER A 469 3.63 -10.93 -23.22
CA SER A 469 4.83 -10.72 -22.42
C SER A 469 4.63 -9.51 -21.53
N TYR A 470 5.07 -9.61 -20.28
CA TYR A 470 5.03 -8.55 -19.27
C TYR A 470 6.44 -8.09 -18.89
N THR A 471 7.44 -8.27 -19.76
CA THR A 471 8.75 -7.63 -19.54
C THR A 471 8.62 -6.13 -19.79
N LEU A 472 9.38 -5.31 -19.08
CA LEU A 472 9.35 -3.85 -19.25
C LEU A 472 9.52 -3.47 -20.73
N ASN A 473 10.50 -4.06 -21.42
CA ASN A 473 10.74 -3.85 -22.86
C ASN A 473 9.52 -4.15 -23.73
N SER A 474 8.75 -5.21 -23.42
CA SER A 474 7.56 -5.58 -24.19
C SER A 474 6.36 -4.69 -23.92
N VAL A 475 6.26 -4.09 -22.72
CA VAL A 475 5.15 -3.20 -22.35
C VAL A 475 5.42 -1.77 -22.82
N CYS A 476 6.68 -1.36 -22.88
CA CYS A 476 7.10 -0.05 -23.38
C CYS A 476 7.07 0.08 -24.91
N ALA A 477 7.29 -1.03 -25.63
CA ALA A 477 7.28 -1.08 -27.10
C ALA A 477 5.85 -1.16 -27.64
#